data_AF-H1SIV1-F1
#
_entry.id   AF-H1SIV1-F1
#
_cell.length_a   1.000
_cell.length_b   1.000
_cell.length_c   1.000
_cell.angle_alpha   90.00
_cell.angle_beta   90.00
_cell.angle_gamma   90.00
#
_symmetry.space_group_name_H-M   'P 1'
#
loop_
_entity.id
_entity.type
_entity.pdbx_description
1 polymer ?
#
loop_
_entity_poly.entity_id
_entity_poly.type
_entity_poly.pdbx_seq_one_letter_code
_entity_poly.pdbx_strand_id
1 'polypeptide(L)'
;FGNALKGSLVAQAAALGANSIGANTEAGSFESIASHAALGCLAGAAGSGDCASGAIGGATSAVVAPLVGGALGVTTNADRESTVNRVVVTAVAMLAGGGLAAVLGQDGLIAAGAAQNEALNNYLSSKPERQAYEKANRECANGIWSSCASA
;
A
#
# COMPACT_ATOMS: atom_id res chain seq x y z
N PHE A 1 0.86 -7.75 -24.09
CA PHE A 1 2.18 -7.65 -23.43
C PHE A 1 2.40 -6.28 -22.77
N GLY A 2 2.33 -5.16 -23.51
CA GLY A 2 2.60 -3.81 -22.96
C GLY A 2 1.77 -3.38 -21.74
N ASN A 3 0.45 -3.60 -21.73
CA ASN A 3 -0.40 -3.21 -20.60
C ASN A 3 -0.13 -4.02 -19.32
N ALA A 4 0.24 -5.30 -19.44
CA ALA A 4 0.58 -6.13 -18.29
C ALA A 4 1.93 -5.71 -17.68
N LEU A 5 2.91 -5.37 -18.54
CA LEU A 5 4.19 -4.81 -18.10
C LEU A 5 3.96 -3.47 -17.38
N LYS A 6 3.17 -2.56 -17.98
CA LYS A 6 2.82 -1.28 -17.36
C LYS A 6 2.15 -1.47 -16.00
N GLY A 7 1.16 -2.37 -15.91
CA GLY A 7 0.48 -2.69 -14.66
C GLY A 7 1.44 -3.22 -13.58
N SER A 8 2.37 -4.09 -13.95
CA SER A 8 3.39 -4.62 -13.03
C SER A 8 4.34 -3.52 -12.52
N LEU A 9 4.79 -2.62 -13.40
CA LEU A 9 5.64 -1.50 -13.01
C LEU A 9 4.93 -0.51 -12.08
N VAL A 10 3.65 -0.22 -12.36
CA VAL A 10 2.84 0.65 -11.49
C VAL A 10 2.62 0.00 -10.13
N ALA A 11 2.32 -1.30 -10.09
CA ALA A 11 2.13 -2.04 -8.84
C ALA A 11 3.42 -2.05 -8.00
N GLN A 12 4.59 -2.27 -8.61
CA GLN A 12 5.88 -2.20 -7.92
C GLN A 12 6.16 -0.79 -7.41
N ALA A 13 5.99 0.24 -8.23
CA ALA A 13 6.15 1.64 -7.82
C ALA A 13 5.21 2.02 -6.67
N ALA A 14 3.96 1.55 -6.69
CA ALA A 14 3.00 1.76 -5.63
C ALA A 14 3.39 1.03 -4.34
N ALA A 15 3.94 -0.19 -4.44
CA ALA A 15 4.45 -0.92 -3.28
C ALA A 15 5.64 -0.20 -2.63
N LEU A 16 6.60 0.24 -3.44
CA LEU A 16 7.75 1.07 -3.07
C LEU A 16 7.31 2.36 -2.36
N GLY A 17 6.36 3.09 -2.96
CA GLY A 17 5.82 4.30 -2.39
C GLY A 17 5.15 4.05 -1.05
N ALA A 18 4.33 3.00 -0.93
CA ALA A 18 3.59 2.70 0.29
C ALA A 18 4.55 2.33 1.43
N ASN A 19 5.58 1.55 1.11
CA ASN A 19 6.62 1.16 2.04
C ASN A 19 7.38 2.38 2.59
N SER A 20 7.77 3.30 1.70
CA SER A 20 8.50 4.51 2.09
C SER A 20 7.62 5.47 2.90
N ILE A 21 6.35 5.63 2.56
CA ILE A 21 5.41 6.40 3.40
C ILE A 21 5.36 5.80 4.81
N GLY A 22 5.28 4.48 4.91
CA GLY A 22 5.29 3.77 6.19
C GLY A 22 6.56 3.90 7.01
N ALA A 23 7.71 4.12 6.37
CA ALA A 23 8.98 4.34 7.05
C ALA A 23 9.12 5.78 7.56
N ASN A 24 8.46 6.74 6.91
CA ASN A 24 8.62 8.17 7.16
C ASN A 24 7.41 8.82 7.85
N THR A 25 6.29 8.12 8.01
CA THR A 25 5.07 8.62 8.67
C THR A 25 4.58 7.67 9.76
N GLU A 26 3.86 8.20 10.74
CA GLU A 26 3.21 7.40 11.77
C GLU A 26 1.88 6.81 11.25
N ALA A 27 1.66 5.52 11.47
CA ALA A 27 0.45 4.83 10.99
C ALA A 27 -0.82 5.47 11.58
N GLY A 28 -1.80 5.74 10.72
CA GLY A 28 -3.05 6.43 11.10
C GLY A 28 -2.92 7.94 11.33
N SER A 29 -1.71 8.52 11.23
CA SER A 29 -1.56 9.97 11.22
C SER A 29 -2.15 10.58 9.95
N PHE A 30 -2.52 11.87 10.03
CA PHE A 30 -3.02 12.60 8.87
C PHE A 30 -2.02 12.61 7.71
N GLU A 31 -0.72 12.72 8.00
CA GLU A 31 0.34 12.71 6.99
C GLU A 31 0.42 11.36 6.26
N SER A 32 0.31 10.25 7.01
CA SER A 32 0.27 8.90 6.43
C SER A 32 -0.96 8.72 5.54
N ILE A 33 -2.13 9.13 6.01
CA ILE A 33 -3.39 9.05 5.27
C ILE A 33 -3.33 9.87 3.98
N ALA A 34 -2.89 11.13 4.06
CA ALA A 34 -2.78 12.02 2.91
C ALA A 34 -1.75 11.50 1.89
N SER A 35 -0.63 10.96 2.37
CA SER A 35 0.40 10.37 1.50
C SER A 35 -0.10 9.12 0.79
N HIS A 36 -0.83 8.24 1.48
CA HIS A 36 -1.44 7.06 0.86
C HIS A 36 -2.59 7.43 -0.08
N ALA A 37 -3.33 8.50 0.18
CA ALA A 37 -4.29 9.05 -0.76
C ALA A 37 -3.59 9.53 -2.05
N ALA A 38 -2.52 10.31 -1.92
CA ALA A 38 -1.76 10.81 -3.06
C ALA A 38 -1.14 9.67 -3.86
N LEU A 39 -0.51 8.71 -3.19
CA LEU A 39 0.07 7.51 -3.81
C LEU A 39 -1.00 6.69 -4.53
N GLY A 40 -2.15 6.47 -3.88
CA GLY A 40 -3.28 5.76 -4.47
C GLY A 40 -3.80 6.46 -5.73
N CYS A 41 -3.92 7.79 -5.70
CA CYS A 41 -4.28 8.58 -6.87
C CYS A 41 -3.29 8.37 -8.03
N LEU A 42 -2.00 8.48 -7.74
CA LEU A 42 -0.94 8.31 -8.73
C LEU A 42 -0.98 6.88 -9.31
N ALA A 43 -1.12 5.86 -8.47
CA ALA A 43 -1.18 4.47 -8.91
C ALA A 43 -2.44 4.18 -9.75
N GLY A 44 -3.60 4.71 -9.33
CA GLY A 44 -4.86 4.59 -10.07
C GLY A 44 -4.78 5.21 -11.46
N ALA A 45 -4.31 6.47 -11.52
CA ALA A 45 -4.16 7.21 -12.77
C ALA A 45 -3.05 6.66 -13.67
N ALA A 46 -1.92 6.22 -13.10
CA ALA A 46 -0.82 5.64 -13.85
C ALA A 46 -1.17 4.25 -14.39
N GLY A 47 -2.05 3.51 -13.71
CA GLY A 47 -2.56 2.22 -14.16
C GLY A 47 -3.56 2.36 -15.32
N SER A 48 -4.74 1.79 -15.10
CA SER A 48 -5.89 1.83 -16.02
C SER A 48 -7.17 2.29 -15.33
N GLY A 49 -7.06 2.83 -14.11
CA GLY A 49 -8.18 3.35 -13.33
C GLY A 49 -8.15 4.87 -13.27
N ASP A 50 -8.74 5.42 -12.21
CA ASP A 50 -8.75 6.85 -11.96
C ASP A 50 -8.10 7.22 -10.61
N CYS A 51 -7.74 8.50 -10.51
CA CYS A 51 -7.08 9.06 -9.33
C CYS A 51 -7.99 9.07 -8.10
N ALA A 52 -9.29 9.35 -8.25
CA ALA A 52 -10.18 9.53 -7.10
C ALA A 52 -10.44 8.18 -6.40
N SER A 53 -10.75 7.14 -7.15
CA SER A 53 -10.87 5.76 -6.64
C SER A 53 -9.60 5.31 -5.92
N GLY A 54 -8.45 5.53 -6.56
CA GLY A 54 -7.15 5.18 -5.98
C GLY A 54 -6.88 5.92 -4.67
N ALA A 55 -7.17 7.23 -4.63
CA ALA A 55 -7.01 8.03 -3.42
C ALA A 55 -7.92 7.58 -2.28
N ILE A 56 -9.18 7.30 -2.58
CA ILE A 56 -10.14 6.78 -1.59
C ILE A 56 -9.62 5.48 -1.00
N GLY A 57 -9.19 4.54 -1.84
CA GLY A 57 -8.64 3.26 -1.40
C GLY A 57 -7.42 3.41 -0.49
N GLY A 58 -6.43 4.19 -0.93
CA GLY A 58 -5.21 4.43 -0.17
C GLY A 58 -5.46 5.12 1.17
N ALA A 59 -6.26 6.19 1.18
CA ALA A 59 -6.63 6.91 2.40
C ALA A 59 -7.42 6.03 3.37
N THR A 60 -8.41 5.30 2.86
CA THR A 60 -9.28 4.44 3.69
C THR A 60 -8.47 3.35 4.37
N SER A 61 -7.59 2.69 3.63
CA SER A 61 -6.76 1.63 4.19
C SER A 61 -5.78 2.13 5.25
N ALA A 62 -5.17 3.31 5.04
CA ALA A 62 -4.28 3.93 6.04
C ALA A 62 -4.97 4.22 7.39
N VAL A 63 -6.31 4.30 7.41
CA VAL A 63 -7.12 4.36 8.63
C VAL A 63 -7.52 2.95 9.10
N VAL A 64 -8.06 2.13 8.19
CA VAL A 64 -8.69 0.84 8.52
C VAL A 64 -7.67 -0.22 8.91
N ALA A 65 -6.54 -0.32 8.22
CA ALA A 65 -5.55 -1.36 8.48
C ALA A 65 -4.97 -1.26 9.91
N PRO A 66 -4.60 -0.07 10.43
CA PRO A 66 -4.22 0.10 11.84
C PRO A 66 -5.32 -0.27 12.84
N LEU A 67 -6.57 0.08 12.57
CA LEU A 67 -7.70 -0.24 13.44
C LEU A 67 -7.93 -1.75 13.53
N VAL A 68 -7.94 -2.43 12.39
CA VAL A 68 -8.16 -3.88 12.32
C VAL A 68 -6.99 -4.63 12.94
N GLY A 69 -5.75 -4.28 12.60
CA GLY A 69 -4.60 -4.95 13.19
C GLY A 69 -4.46 -4.67 14.69
N GLY A 70 -4.85 -3.47 15.16
CA GLY A 70 -4.96 -3.18 16.59
C GLY A 70 -5.97 -4.10 17.29
N ALA A 71 -7.16 -4.32 16.69
CA ALA A 71 -8.17 -5.23 17.21
C ALA A 71 -7.74 -6.71 17.21
N LEU A 72 -6.88 -7.09 16.26
CA LEU A 72 -6.29 -8.43 16.16
C LEU A 72 -5.03 -8.61 17.03
N GLY A 73 -4.54 -7.56 17.69
CA GLY A 73 -3.32 -7.62 18.50
C GLY A 73 -2.02 -7.72 17.66
N VAL A 74 -2.03 -7.23 16.42
CA VAL A 74 -0.86 -7.21 15.54
C VAL A 74 0.17 -6.21 16.06
N THR A 75 1.17 -6.69 16.78
CA THR A 75 2.19 -5.83 17.42
C THR A 75 3.60 -6.17 16.98
N THR A 76 3.88 -7.45 16.71
CA THR A 76 5.19 -7.96 16.33
C THR A 76 5.34 -8.16 14.82
N ASN A 77 6.55 -8.44 14.35
CA ASN A 77 6.76 -8.81 12.93
C ASN A 77 6.13 -10.19 12.62
N ALA A 78 6.19 -11.13 13.56
CA ALA A 78 5.55 -12.44 13.40
C ALA A 78 4.02 -12.31 13.22
N ASP A 79 3.39 -11.38 13.95
CA ASP A 79 1.96 -11.12 13.77
C ASP A 79 1.65 -10.55 12.39
N ARG A 80 2.53 -9.72 11.84
CA ARG A 80 2.38 -9.13 10.51
C ARG A 80 2.63 -10.13 9.40
N GLU A 81 3.49 -11.11 9.62
CA GLU A 81 3.77 -12.21 8.69
C GLU A 81 2.72 -13.33 8.75
N SER A 82 1.96 -13.43 9.86
CA SER A 82 0.87 -14.40 10.01
C SER A 82 -0.11 -14.31 8.84
N THR A 83 -0.29 -15.42 8.12
CA THR A 83 -1.21 -15.52 6.98
C THR A 83 -2.62 -15.06 7.36
N VAL A 84 -3.10 -15.41 8.56
CA VAL A 84 -4.43 -15.02 9.02
C VAL A 84 -4.53 -13.49 9.17
N ASN A 85 -3.58 -12.86 9.85
CA ASN A 85 -3.59 -11.42 10.05
C ASN A 85 -3.44 -10.67 8.73
N ARG A 86 -2.58 -11.15 7.82
CA ARG A 86 -2.44 -10.57 6.48
C ARG A 86 -3.75 -10.62 5.71
N VAL A 87 -4.39 -11.78 5.68
CA VAL A 87 -5.66 -11.96 4.96
C VAL A 87 -6.76 -11.09 5.57
N VAL A 88 -6.94 -11.10 6.89
CA VAL A 88 -8.03 -10.35 7.54
C VAL A 88 -7.83 -8.85 7.38
N VAL A 89 -6.65 -8.32 7.71
CA VAL A 89 -6.37 -6.88 7.59
C VAL A 89 -6.54 -6.41 6.14
N THR A 90 -5.98 -7.16 5.19
CA THR A 90 -6.06 -6.81 3.77
C THR A 90 -7.50 -6.89 3.26
N ALA A 91 -8.24 -7.96 3.57
CA ALA A 91 -9.61 -8.12 3.10
C ALA A 91 -10.55 -7.05 3.64
N VAL A 92 -10.42 -6.70 4.93
CA VAL A 92 -11.24 -5.64 5.54
C VAL A 92 -10.88 -4.28 4.95
N ALA A 93 -9.60 -3.98 4.76
CA ALA A 93 -9.15 -2.76 4.10
C ALA A 93 -9.68 -2.64 2.65
N MET A 94 -9.59 -3.72 1.87
CA MET A 94 -10.13 -3.80 0.51
C MET A 94 -11.65 -3.57 0.49
N LEU A 95 -12.38 -4.22 1.40
CA LEU A 95 -13.83 -4.07 1.51
C LEU A 95 -14.22 -2.64 1.87
N ALA A 96 -13.53 -2.03 2.85
CA ALA A 96 -13.80 -0.67 3.27
C ALA A 96 -13.48 0.35 2.16
N GLY A 97 -12.30 0.25 1.54
CA GLY A 97 -11.89 1.14 0.46
C GLY A 97 -12.77 1.01 -0.78
N GLY A 98 -13.03 -0.22 -1.21
CA GLY A 98 -13.90 -0.50 -2.35
C GLY A 98 -15.36 -0.13 -2.11
N GLY A 99 -15.87 -0.41 -0.91
CA GLY A 99 -17.22 -0.04 -0.50
C GLY A 99 -17.42 1.47 -0.40
N LEU A 100 -16.48 2.20 0.20
CA LEU A 100 -16.54 3.65 0.28
C LEU A 100 -16.48 4.29 -1.11
N ALA A 101 -15.59 3.82 -1.98
CA ALA A 101 -15.53 4.29 -3.36
C ALA A 101 -16.84 4.05 -4.10
N ALA A 102 -17.44 2.86 -3.98
CA ALA A 102 -18.73 2.55 -4.61
C ALA A 102 -19.86 3.49 -4.13
N VAL A 103 -19.93 3.79 -2.82
CA VAL A 103 -20.89 4.74 -2.26
C VAL A 103 -20.69 6.16 -2.81
N LEU A 104 -19.44 6.54 -3.07
CA LEU A 104 -19.06 7.83 -3.65
C LEU A 104 -19.16 7.85 -5.20
N GLY A 105 -19.68 6.80 -5.82
CA GLY A 105 -19.82 6.68 -7.28
C GLY A 105 -18.50 6.49 -8.01
N GLN A 106 -17.46 6.03 -7.31
CA GLN A 106 -16.13 5.74 -7.83
C GLN A 106 -15.94 4.23 -8.06
N ASP A 107 -14.85 3.84 -8.72
CA ASP A 107 -14.53 2.45 -9.00
C ASP A 107 -14.04 1.72 -7.74
N GLY A 108 -14.91 0.85 -7.22
CA GLY A 108 -14.61 0.06 -6.02
C GLY A 108 -13.45 -0.93 -6.19
N LEU A 109 -13.17 -1.42 -7.40
CA LEU A 109 -12.06 -2.36 -7.65
C LEU A 109 -10.71 -1.63 -7.64
N ILE A 110 -10.64 -0.44 -8.23
CA ILE A 110 -9.44 0.40 -8.17
C ILE A 110 -9.15 0.81 -6.73
N ALA A 111 -10.17 1.23 -5.98
CA ALA A 111 -10.04 1.57 -4.57
C ALA A 111 -9.63 0.37 -3.71
N ALA A 112 -10.23 -0.81 -3.93
CA ALA A 112 -9.83 -2.03 -3.24
C ALA A 112 -8.37 -2.39 -3.53
N GLY A 113 -7.90 -2.23 -4.77
CA GLY A 113 -6.49 -2.44 -5.15
C GLY A 113 -5.53 -1.48 -4.44
N ALA A 114 -5.87 -0.19 -4.37
CA ALA A 114 -5.08 0.80 -3.64
C ALA A 114 -5.06 0.51 -2.12
N ALA A 115 -6.18 0.08 -1.55
CA ALA A 115 -6.27 -0.34 -0.16
C ALA A 115 -5.42 -1.59 0.11
N GLN A 116 -5.46 -2.58 -0.77
CA GLN A 116 -4.60 -3.77 -0.67
C GLN A 116 -3.12 -3.40 -0.67
N ASN A 117 -2.71 -2.51 -1.57
CA ASN A 117 -1.32 -2.05 -1.66
C ASN A 117 -0.86 -1.39 -0.35
N GLU A 118 -1.68 -0.51 0.22
CA GLU A 118 -1.38 0.12 1.51
C GLU A 118 -1.29 -0.93 2.63
N ALA A 119 -2.30 -1.81 2.76
CA ALA A 119 -2.32 -2.80 3.83
C ALA A 119 -1.09 -3.73 3.79
N LEU A 120 -0.71 -4.22 2.61
CA LEU A 120 0.40 -5.17 2.45
C LEU A 120 1.77 -4.51 2.50
N ASN A 121 1.94 -3.35 1.85
CA ASN A 121 3.25 -2.75 1.65
C ASN A 121 3.58 -1.65 2.66
N ASN A 122 2.60 -1.17 3.43
CA ASN A 122 2.80 -0.28 4.58
C ASN A 122 2.52 -1.00 5.92
N TYR A 123 1.25 -1.23 6.26
CA TYR A 123 0.86 -1.62 7.62
C TYR A 123 1.40 -3.00 8.04
N LEU A 124 1.24 -3.99 7.16
CA LEU A 124 1.70 -5.36 7.37
C LEU A 124 3.18 -5.54 7.00
N SER A 125 3.84 -4.54 6.43
CA SER A 125 5.28 -4.64 6.17
C SER A 125 6.05 -4.47 7.48
N SER A 126 6.93 -5.43 7.79
CA SER A 126 7.79 -5.34 8.96
C SER A 126 8.72 -4.13 8.85
N LYS A 127 9.11 -3.52 9.98
CA LYS A 127 10.08 -2.40 9.94
C LYS A 127 11.42 -2.79 9.29
N PRO A 128 11.99 -3.99 9.55
CA PRO A 128 13.21 -4.42 8.89
C PRO A 128 13.03 -4.61 7.38
N GLU A 129 11.92 -5.17 6.91
CA GLU A 129 11.64 -5.27 5.47
C GLU A 129 11.52 -3.89 4.84
N ARG A 130 10.81 -2.94 5.49
CA ARG A 130 10.72 -1.56 5.00
C ARG A 130 12.09 -0.93 4.81
N GLN A 131 12.94 -1.02 5.84
CA GLN A 131 14.28 -0.44 5.80
C GLN A 131 15.20 -1.16 4.80
N ALA A 132 15.09 -2.48 4.67
CA ALA A 132 15.86 -3.24 3.69
C ALA A 132 15.45 -2.87 2.25
N TYR A 133 14.16 -2.70 2.02
CA TYR A 133 13.59 -2.32 0.73
C TYR A 133 13.97 -0.88 0.35
N GLU A 134 13.82 0.08 1.26
CA GLU A 134 14.28 1.46 1.06
C GLU A 134 15.79 1.56 0.79
N LYS A 135 16.59 0.77 1.52
CA LYS A 135 18.03 0.68 1.31
C LYS A 135 18.34 0.13 -0.09
N ALA A 136 17.73 -0.99 -0.47
CA ALA A 136 17.93 -1.60 -1.79
C ALA A 136 17.57 -0.63 -2.92
N ASN A 137 16.48 0.13 -2.74
CA ASN A 137 16.05 1.18 -3.65
C ASN A 137 17.06 2.32 -3.79
N ARG A 138 17.56 2.82 -2.66
CA ARG A 138 18.56 3.90 -2.62
C ARG A 138 19.85 3.45 -3.30
N GLU A 139 20.27 2.22 -3.05
CA GLU A 139 21.44 1.61 -3.68
C GLU A 139 21.25 1.45 -5.20
N CYS A 140 20.07 1.00 -5.64
CA CYS A 140 19.72 0.90 -7.06
C CYS A 140 19.76 2.29 -7.75
N ALA A 141 19.16 3.31 -7.13
CA ALA A 141 19.17 4.69 -7.63
C ALA A 141 20.59 5.28 -7.71
N ASN A 142 21.51 4.80 -6.87
CA ASN A 142 22.93 5.18 -6.87
C ASN A 142 23.80 4.29 -7.77
N GLY A 143 23.20 3.44 -8.61
CA GLY A 143 23.91 2.63 -9.62
C GLY A 143 24.41 1.27 -9.13
N ILE A 144 23.98 0.81 -7.95
CA ILE A 144 24.29 -0.54 -7.45
C ILE A 144 23.21 -1.50 -8.01
N TRP A 145 23.44 -1.95 -9.24
CA TRP A 145 22.47 -2.75 -10.00
C TRP A 145 22.08 -4.08 -9.34
N SER A 146 22.94 -4.66 -8.49
CA SER A 146 22.63 -5.88 -7.72
C SER A 146 21.49 -5.67 -6.72
N SER A 147 21.32 -4.45 -6.21
CA SER A 147 20.27 -4.13 -5.24
C SER A 147 18.92 -3.87 -5.91
N CYS A 148 18.90 -3.61 -7.23
CA CYS A 148 17.66 -3.41 -8.00
C CYS A 148 16.78 -4.67 -8.10
N ALA A 149 17.32 -5.87 -7.85
CA ALA A 149 16.55 -7.10 -7.83
C ALA A 149 15.92 -7.40 -6.46
N SER A 150 16.33 -6.64 -5.43
CA SER A 150 15.84 -6.73 -4.04
C SER A 150 15.05 -5.48 -3.62
N ALA A 151 15.09 -4.43 -4.45
CA ALA A 151 14.12 -3.35 -4.54
C ALA A 151 12.93 -3.79 -5.40
#